data_AF-A0A930LUJ2-F1
#
_entry.id   AF-A0A930LUJ2-F1
#
_cell.length_a   1.000
_cell.length_b   1.000
_cell.length_c   1.000
_cell.angle_alpha   90.00
_cell.angle_beta   90.00
_cell.angle_gamma   90.00
#
_symmetry.space_group_name_H-M   'P 1'
#
loop_
_entity.id
_entity.type
_entity.pdbx_description
1 polymer ?
#
loop_
_entity_poly.entity_id
_entity_poly.type
_entity_poly.pdbx_seq_one_letter_code
_entity_poly.pdbx_strand_id
1 'polypeptide(L)'
;MATTPPTAQLVPVGTILKAGDKYYEVIRATVKTIWAKELETDTFRGVGGIWHTLPVRGTYVSDKTLMRRQSPIDRSIHFGVHNAYIYQGSVREPNGV
;
A
#
# COMPACT_ATOMS: atom_id res chain seq x y z
N MET A 1 -2.66 -31.67 14.68
CA MET A 1 -2.53 -30.21 14.52
C MET A 1 -3.21 -29.83 13.22
N ALA A 2 -4.22 -28.96 13.26
CA ALA A 2 -4.94 -28.55 12.06
C ALA A 2 -4.08 -27.51 11.31
N THR A 3 -3.54 -27.89 10.16
CA THR A 3 -2.92 -26.96 9.22
C THR A 3 -4.05 -26.23 8.50
N THR A 4 -4.36 -25.01 8.92
CA THR A 4 -5.18 -24.11 8.12
C THR A 4 -4.50 -23.91 6.77
N PRO A 5 -5.21 -24.06 5.63
CA PRO A 5 -4.61 -23.70 4.35
C PRO A 5 -4.21 -22.23 4.43
N PRO A 6 -3.03 -21.81 3.92
CA PRO A 6 -2.73 -20.40 3.80
C PRO A 6 -3.80 -19.86 2.88
N THR A 7 -4.78 -19.18 3.47
CA THR A 7 -5.78 -18.51 2.68
C THR A 7 -4.98 -17.46 1.95
N ALA A 8 -4.74 -17.67 0.66
CA ALA A 8 -3.84 -16.85 -0.14
C ALA A 8 -4.22 -15.38 0.08
N GLN A 9 -3.50 -14.72 0.98
CA GLN A 9 -3.64 -13.29 1.19
C GLN A 9 -3.08 -12.69 -0.07
N LEU A 10 -3.99 -12.28 -0.94
CA LEU A 10 -3.63 -11.82 -2.28
C LEU A 10 -2.71 -10.60 -2.21
N VAL A 11 -2.77 -9.88 -1.08
CA VAL A 11 -1.85 -8.81 -0.70
C VAL A 11 -1.49 -8.99 0.78
N PRO A 12 -0.21 -9.22 1.15
CA PRO A 12 0.18 -9.35 2.55
C PRO A 12 0.05 -8.01 3.29
N VAL A 13 -0.17 -8.09 4.60
CA VAL A 13 -0.13 -6.90 5.48
C VAL A 13 1.27 -6.27 5.43
N GLY A 14 1.33 -4.94 5.44
CA GLY A 14 2.55 -4.15 5.23
C GLY A 14 2.88 -3.90 3.76
N THR A 15 2.15 -4.49 2.80
CA THR A 15 2.36 -4.18 1.38
C THR A 15 1.96 -2.74 1.10
N ILE A 16 2.79 -2.04 0.33
CA ILE A 16 2.47 -0.71 -0.18
C ILE A 16 1.87 -0.86 -1.56
N LEU A 17 0.71 -0.24 -1.74
CA LEU A 17 0.00 -0.13 -2.99
C LEU A 17 0.14 1.28 -3.54
N LYS A 18 0.32 1.41 -4.85
CA LYS A 18 0.24 2.68 -5.55
C LYS A 18 -1.05 2.74 -6.36
N ALA A 19 -1.80 3.82 -6.23
CA ALA A 19 -2.98 4.09 -7.03
C ALA A 19 -2.97 5.57 -7.44
N GLY A 20 -2.74 5.82 -8.74
CA GLY A 20 -2.44 7.17 -9.23
C GLY A 20 -1.17 7.72 -8.57
N ASP A 21 -1.28 8.93 -8.00
CA ASP A 21 -0.19 9.63 -7.31
C ASP A 21 -0.09 9.30 -5.82
N LYS A 22 -0.96 8.42 -5.31
CA LYS A 22 -1.07 8.11 -3.89
C LYS A 22 -0.53 6.73 -3.54
N TYR A 23 -0.09 6.60 -2.30
CA TYR A 23 0.43 5.37 -1.73
C TYR A 23 -0.45 4.93 -0.56
N TYR A 24 -0.66 3.63 -0.44
CA TYR A 24 -1.51 3.02 0.57
C TYR A 24 -0.82 1.82 1.20
N GLU A 25 -0.72 1.78 2.51
CA GLU A 25 -0.22 0.60 3.23
C GLU A 25 -1.37 -0.30 3.64
N VAL A 26 -1.27 -1.58 3.31
CA VAL A 26 -2.24 -2.60 3.73
C VAL A 26 -2.04 -2.91 5.20
N ILE A 27 -2.96 -2.46 6.05
CA ILE A 27 -2.91 -2.71 7.50
C ILE A 27 -3.62 -4.02 7.89
N ARG A 28 -4.50 -4.52 7.02
CA ARG A 28 -5.20 -5.79 7.20
C ARG A 28 -5.60 -6.35 5.83
N ALA A 29 -5.52 -7.66 5.68
CA ALA A 29 -5.97 -8.35 4.47
C ALA A 29 -6.76 -9.61 4.79
N THR A 30 -7.76 -9.86 3.97
CA THR A 30 -8.51 -11.12 3.87
C THR A 30 -8.51 -11.57 2.41
N VAL A 31 -9.20 -12.68 2.12
CA VAL A 31 -9.20 -13.32 0.79
C VAL A 31 -9.64 -12.39 -0.35
N LYS A 32 -10.62 -11.52 -0.07
CA LYS A 32 -11.28 -10.67 -1.08
C LYS A 32 -11.30 -9.19 -0.71
N THR A 33 -10.85 -8.85 0.50
CA THR A 33 -10.97 -7.51 1.05
C THR A 33 -9.67 -7.13 1.73
N ILE A 34 -9.20 -5.93 1.43
CA ILE A 34 -8.09 -5.29 2.12
C ILE A 34 -8.59 -4.06 2.88
N TRP A 35 -7.83 -3.70 3.91
CA TRP A 35 -7.94 -2.42 4.58
C TRP A 35 -6.59 -1.74 4.44
N ALA A 36 -6.61 -0.53 3.90
CA ALA A 36 -5.40 0.23 3.68
C ALA A 36 -5.52 1.65 4.23
N LYS A 37 -4.41 2.21 4.70
CA LYS A 37 -4.31 3.62 5.09
C LYS A 37 -3.43 4.35 4.09
N GLU A 38 -3.78 5.59 3.79
CA GLU A 38 -2.99 6.45 2.89
C GLU A 38 -1.69 6.85 3.57
N LEU A 39 -0.56 6.57 2.93
CA LEU A 39 0.77 6.93 3.42
C LEU A 39 1.10 8.38 3.09
N GLU A 40 1.78 9.03 4.02
CA GLU A 40 2.43 10.30 3.74
C GLU A 40 3.60 10.07 2.77
N THR A 41 3.86 11.07 1.93
CA THR A 41 4.96 11.03 0.97
C THR A 41 5.98 12.09 1.32
N ASP A 42 7.24 11.70 1.42
CA ASP A 42 8.34 12.63 1.55
C ASP A 42 8.93 12.91 0.17
N THR A 43 9.04 14.20 -0.16
CA THR A 43 9.66 14.66 -1.40
C THR A 43 11.01 15.28 -1.09
N PHE A 44 12.08 14.67 -1.57
CA PHE A 44 13.44 15.14 -1.35
C PHE A 44 14.20 15.25 -2.67
N ARG A 45 15.27 16.03 -2.63
CA ARG A 45 16.16 16.23 -3.77
C ARG A 45 17.35 15.27 -3.64
N GLY A 46 17.44 14.31 -4.54
CA GLY A 46 18.50 13.31 -4.57
C GLY A 46 19.81 13.85 -5.16
N VAL A 47 20.83 12.98 -5.16
CA VAL A 47 22.11 13.26 -5.82
C VAL A 47 21.86 13.45 -7.32
N GLY A 48 22.36 14.57 -7.88
CA GLY A 48 22.07 14.97 -9.26
C GLY A 48 20.91 15.97 -9.40
N GLY A 49 20.30 16.38 -8.29
CA GLY A 49 19.30 17.46 -8.29
C GLY A 49 17.89 17.04 -8.73
N ILE A 50 17.67 15.73 -8.93
CA ILE A 50 16.38 15.13 -9.28
C ILE A 50 15.48 15.05 -8.04
N TRP A 51 14.21 15.38 -8.21
CA TRP A 51 13.20 15.23 -7.18
C TRP A 51 12.72 13.78 -7.10
N HIS A 52 12.73 13.22 -5.90
CA HIS A 52 12.19 11.90 -5.60
C HIS A 52 11.07 12.04 -4.58
N THR A 53 9.97 11.33 -4.82
CA THR A 53 8.85 11.24 -3.87
C THR A 53 8.73 9.79 -3.43
N LEU A 54 8.95 9.54 -2.15
CA LEU A 54 8.88 8.20 -1.57
C LEU A 54 7.77 8.14 -0.51
N PRO A 55 7.00 7.05 -0.45
CA PRO A 55 6.09 6.82 0.67
C PRO A 55 6.88 6.59 1.96
N VAL A 56 6.38 7.12 3.08
CA VAL A 56 6.92 6.93 4.42
C VAL A 56 6.12 5.83 5.12
N ARG A 57 6.74 4.68 5.38
CA ARG A 57 6.04 3.53 5.98
C ARG A 57 5.55 3.86 7.39
N GLY A 58 4.33 3.46 7.73
CA GLY A 58 3.76 3.70 9.06
C GLY A 58 3.39 5.16 9.37
N THR A 59 3.72 6.12 8.48
CA THR A 59 3.27 7.50 8.60
C THR A 59 2.08 7.71 7.68
N TYR A 60 0.93 8.02 8.27
CA TYR A 60 -0.34 8.09 7.55
C TYR A 60 -0.82 9.53 7.41
N VAL A 61 -1.33 9.89 6.22
CA VAL A 61 -1.95 11.20 5.97
C VAL A 61 -3.16 11.43 6.89
N SER A 62 -3.84 10.34 7.27
CA SER A 62 -5.02 10.36 8.13
C SER A 62 -5.23 9.01 8.78
N ASP A 63 -5.90 8.99 9.94
CA ASP A 63 -6.39 7.77 10.58
C ASP A 63 -7.48 7.02 9.80
N LYS A 64 -7.96 7.61 8.71
CA LYS A 64 -8.98 7.00 7.87
C LYS A 64 -8.47 5.69 7.25
N THR A 65 -9.14 4.61 7.61
CA THR A 65 -8.91 3.29 7.01
C THR A 65 -9.87 3.07 5.85
N LEU A 66 -9.33 2.78 4.67
CA LEU A 66 -10.09 2.48 3.47
C LEU A 66 -10.25 0.97 3.31
N MET A 67 -11.48 0.49 3.45
CA MET A 67 -11.84 -0.87 3.07
C MET A 67 -12.03 -0.93 1.55
N ARG A 68 -11.31 -1.85 0.89
CA ARG A 68 -11.46 -2.11 -0.54
C ARG A 68 -11.66 -3.58 -0.80
N ARG A 69 -12.72 -3.87 -1.54
CA ARG A 69 -13.02 -5.21 -2.03
C ARG A 69 -12.40 -5.37 -3.40
N GLN A 70 -11.77 -6.51 -3.58
CA GLN A 70 -11.23 -6.94 -4.85
C GLN A 70 -12.36 -7.21 -5.86
N SER A 71 -12.14 -6.81 -7.11
CA SER A 71 -13.04 -7.12 -8.23
C SER A 71 -13.19 -8.64 -8.38
N PRO A 72 -14.42 -9.16 -8.45
CA PRO A 72 -14.64 -10.59 -8.63
C PRO A 72 -14.27 -11.08 -10.04
N ILE A 73 -14.14 -10.16 -11.02
CA ILE A 73 -13.91 -10.49 -12.43
C ILE A 73 -12.41 -10.67 -12.68
N ASP A 74 -11.63 -9.64 -12.37
CA ASP A 74 -10.23 -9.51 -12.80
C ASP A 74 -9.25 -9.41 -11.62
N ARG A 75 -9.75 -9.50 -10.39
CA ARG A 75 -8.95 -9.45 -9.16
C ARG A 75 -8.21 -8.12 -8.93
N SER A 76 -8.55 -7.04 -9.63
CA SER A 76 -8.04 -5.68 -9.30
C SER A 76 -8.61 -5.11 -8.01
N ILE A 77 -7.89 -4.14 -7.44
CA ILE A 77 -8.33 -3.36 -6.28
C ILE A 77 -8.31 -1.90 -6.72
N HIS A 78 -9.42 -1.19 -6.56
CA HIS A 78 -9.53 0.20 -7.01
C HIS A 78 -9.58 1.16 -5.83
N PHE A 79 -8.84 2.27 -5.93
CA PHE A 79 -8.98 3.43 -5.06
C PHE A 79 -9.55 4.58 -5.89
N GLY A 80 -10.87 4.77 -5.80
CA GLY A 80 -11.57 5.70 -6.67
C GLY A 80 -11.54 5.21 -8.11
N VAL A 81 -11.02 6.03 -9.02
CA VAL A 81 -10.88 5.71 -10.45
C VAL A 81 -9.57 4.99 -10.80
N HIS A 82 -8.65 4.90 -9.85
CA HIS A 82 -7.32 4.33 -10.08
C HIS A 82 -7.26 2.88 -9.61
N ASN A 83 -6.71 2.02 -10.47
CA ASN A 83 -6.33 0.67 -10.07
C ASN A 83 -5.09 0.72 -9.17
N ALA A 84 -5.07 -0.14 -8.15
CA ALA A 84 -3.98 -0.28 -7.20
C ALA A 84 -3.01 -1.38 -7.66
N TYR A 85 -1.73 -1.07 -7.64
CA TYR A 85 -0.67 -2.02 -7.95
C TYR A 85 0.31 -2.09 -6.78
N ILE A 86 0.99 -3.23 -6.63
CA ILE A 86 2.03 -3.38 -5.62
C ILE A 86 3.18 -2.45 -5.97
N TYR A 87 3.52 -1.55 -5.06
CA TYR A 87 4.66 -0.66 -5.20
C TYR A 87 5.94 -1.40 -4.81
N GLN A 88 6.87 -1.50 -5.75
CA GLN A 88 8.16 -2.16 -5.57
C GLN A 88 9.34 -1.18 -5.48
N GLY A 89 9.07 0.12 -5.40
CA GLY A 89 10.10 1.14 -5.29
C GLY A 89 10.60 1.32 -3.85
N SER A 90 11.51 2.27 -3.68
CA SER A 90 12.09 2.58 -2.37
C SER A 90 11.04 3.16 -1.42
N VAL A 91 11.15 2.82 -0.15
CA VAL A 91 10.26 3.27 0.91
C VAL A 91 11.10 3.95 1.97
N ARG A 92 10.61 5.05 2.51
CA ARG A 92 11.28 5.71 3.62
C ARG A 92 10.81 5.08 4.92
N GLU A 93 11.75 4.59 5.71
CA GLU A 93 11.47 4.14 7.07
C GLU A 93 11.29 5.39 7.96
N PRO A 94 10.33 5.40 8.90
CA PRO A 94 10.08 6.55 9.77
C PRO A 94 11.26 6.84 10.71
N ASN A 95 12.14 5.87 10.92
CA ASN A 95 13.37 6.01 11.68
C ASN A 95 14.55 5.83 10.72
N GLY A 96 15.15 6.93 10.28
CA GLY A 96 16.46 6.87 9.64
C GLY A 96 17.46 6.22 10.59
N VAL A 97 18.10 5.14 10.16
CA VAL A 97 19.35 4.67 10.78
C VAL A 97 20.50 5.47 10.17
#